data_AF-A0A2V9AGZ8-F1
#
_entry.id   AF-A0A2V9AGZ8-F1
#
_cell.length_a   1.000
_cell.length_b   1.000
_cell.length_c   1.000
_cell.angle_alpha   90.00
_cell.angle_beta   90.00
_cell.angle_gamma   90.00
#
_symmetry.space_group_name_H-M   'P 1'
#
loop_
_entity.id
_entity.type
_entity.pdbx_description
1 polymer ?
#
loop_
_entity_poly.entity_id
_entity_poly.type
_entity_poly.pdbx_seq_one_letter_code
_entity_poly.pdbx_strand_id
1 'polypeptide(L)'
;MVFDMHAAPGGQTGTNIDDSSGYPWLYQSPQEQEHLTAIWRRVARRYGDEPTVLGYDLLNEPIPHYPQLKPLNPFLEPLYKKVSAEIRKVDAHHILFLGGAQWDSNFSVFGKPFDSNVAYTFHKYWTAPDESVLREYIDFREHFDVPIWMGESGENTDQWIAQFVQALEKNNIGWAFWPYKKMEKSSAVVSIIPPADWGKIVEFVKLQRDIAHVQDRLKARPDQETLNRVFAELLESVRLQNCRVNDGYWKALGMKTEPLRKQPATK
;
A
#
# COMPACT_ATOMS: atom_id res chain seq x y z
N MET A 1 5.09 12.98 1.27
CA MET A 1 3.92 12.08 1.45
C MET A 1 3.39 11.68 0.09
N VAL A 2 2.99 10.44 -0.13
CA VAL A 2 2.30 10.03 -1.37
C VAL A 2 0.90 9.61 -0.99
N PHE A 3 -0.11 10.10 -1.71
CA PHE A 3 -1.47 9.60 -1.56
C PHE A 3 -1.71 8.47 -2.54
N ASP A 4 -2.23 7.36 -2.04
CA ASP A 4 -2.46 6.15 -2.82
C ASP A 4 -3.96 5.83 -2.90
N MET A 5 -4.43 5.54 -4.11
CA MET A 5 -5.76 4.97 -4.32
C MET A 5 -5.73 3.46 -4.10
N HIS A 6 -5.77 3.07 -2.82
CA HIS A 6 -5.69 1.68 -2.43
C HIS A 6 -6.97 0.86 -2.75
N ALA A 7 -8.12 1.53 -2.78
CA ALA A 7 -9.43 0.93 -3.04
C ALA A 7 -10.22 1.81 -4.01
N ALA A 8 -10.03 1.59 -5.31
CA ALA A 8 -10.69 2.39 -6.32
C ALA A 8 -12.17 1.99 -6.49
N PRO A 9 -13.07 2.93 -6.84
CA PRO A 9 -14.43 2.60 -7.25
C PRO A 9 -14.44 1.52 -8.35
N GLY A 10 -15.29 0.51 -8.19
CA GLY A 10 -15.36 -0.66 -9.08
C GLY A 10 -14.28 -1.72 -8.86
N GLY A 11 -13.27 -1.47 -8.01
CA GLY A 11 -12.15 -2.39 -7.76
C GLY A 11 -11.12 -2.40 -8.89
N GLN A 12 -9.84 -2.30 -8.54
CA GLN A 12 -8.74 -2.39 -9.48
C GLN A 12 -8.08 -3.78 -9.52
N THR A 13 -8.39 -4.66 -8.55
CA THR A 13 -7.84 -6.02 -8.43
C THR A 13 -8.92 -7.09 -8.39
N GLY A 14 -10.06 -6.83 -7.75
CA GLY A 14 -11.07 -7.86 -7.51
C GLY A 14 -10.75 -8.77 -6.31
N THR A 15 -9.80 -8.38 -5.46
CA THR A 15 -9.37 -9.17 -4.28
C THR A 15 -9.62 -8.42 -2.98
N ASN A 16 -9.16 -8.95 -1.84
CA ASN A 16 -9.47 -8.36 -0.54
C ASN A 16 -8.78 -7.02 -0.25
N ILE A 17 -7.77 -6.64 -1.03
CA ILE A 17 -6.96 -5.44 -0.78
C ILE A 17 -7.62 -4.15 -1.28
N ASP A 18 -8.55 -4.26 -2.24
CA ASP A 18 -9.21 -3.10 -2.86
C ASP A 18 -10.67 -2.91 -2.41
N ASP A 19 -11.10 -3.66 -1.39
CA ASP A 19 -12.48 -3.67 -0.84
C ASP A 19 -13.57 -3.89 -1.91
N SER A 20 -13.22 -4.55 -3.03
CA SER A 20 -14.13 -4.78 -4.14
C SER A 20 -15.08 -5.96 -3.91
N SER A 21 -16.12 -6.04 -4.77
CA SER A 21 -17.07 -7.15 -4.80
C SER A 21 -16.56 -8.38 -5.56
N GLY A 22 -15.24 -8.58 -5.66
CA GLY A 22 -14.63 -9.78 -6.23
C GLY A 22 -14.35 -9.74 -7.74
N TYR A 23 -14.48 -8.59 -8.39
CA TYR A 23 -14.10 -8.40 -9.79
C TYR A 23 -13.69 -6.94 -10.07
N PRO A 24 -12.65 -6.70 -10.89
CA PRO A 24 -12.15 -5.35 -11.17
C PRO A 24 -12.95 -4.64 -12.27
N TRP A 25 -14.15 -4.15 -11.93
CA TRP A 25 -15.05 -3.48 -12.86
C TRP A 25 -14.54 -2.13 -13.37
N LEU A 26 -13.59 -1.52 -12.66
CA LEU A 26 -13.04 -0.20 -12.96
C LEU A 26 -12.62 -0.03 -14.44
N TYR A 27 -11.99 -1.05 -15.03
CA TYR A 27 -11.42 -0.96 -16.38
C TYR A 27 -12.47 -0.92 -17.50
N GLN A 28 -13.69 -1.38 -17.22
CA GLN A 28 -14.74 -1.53 -18.24
C GLN A 28 -16.00 -0.71 -17.94
N SER A 29 -16.12 -0.14 -16.74
CA SER A 29 -17.26 0.68 -16.33
C SER A 29 -16.97 2.18 -16.44
N PRO A 30 -17.58 2.91 -17.40
CA PRO A 30 -17.41 4.36 -17.50
C PRO A 30 -17.79 5.11 -16.22
N GLN A 31 -18.82 4.63 -15.52
CA GLN A 31 -19.32 5.20 -14.27
C GLN A 31 -18.27 5.11 -13.15
N GLU A 32 -17.62 3.95 -13.01
CA GLU A 32 -16.58 3.77 -11.99
C GLU A 32 -15.34 4.62 -12.30
N GLN A 33 -14.97 4.73 -13.57
CA GLN A 33 -13.87 5.61 -13.99
C GLN A 33 -14.17 7.09 -13.75
N GLU A 34 -15.43 7.52 -13.98
CA GLU A 34 -15.86 8.88 -13.66
C GLU A 34 -15.82 9.13 -12.16
N HIS A 35 -16.24 8.15 -11.35
CA HIS A 35 -16.15 8.23 -9.90
C HIS A 35 -14.70 8.33 -9.40
N LEU A 36 -13.80 7.46 -9.87
CA LEU A 36 -12.37 7.51 -9.58
C LEU A 36 -11.78 8.89 -9.92
N THR A 37 -12.10 9.39 -11.12
CA THR A 37 -11.67 10.70 -11.61
C THR A 37 -12.18 11.83 -10.71
N ALA A 38 -13.45 11.76 -10.28
CA ALA A 38 -14.04 12.76 -9.40
C ALA A 38 -13.38 12.79 -8.01
N ILE A 39 -12.99 11.64 -7.48
CA ILE A 39 -12.23 11.54 -6.23
C ILE A 39 -10.85 12.19 -6.41
N TRP A 40 -10.11 11.80 -7.44
CA TRP A 40 -8.79 12.35 -7.71
C TRP A 40 -8.79 13.86 -7.91
N ARG A 41 -9.75 14.40 -8.68
CA ARG A 41 -9.93 15.85 -8.82
C ARG A 41 -10.19 16.56 -7.49
N ARG A 42 -10.92 15.95 -6.55
CA ARG A 42 -11.15 16.53 -5.22
C ARG A 42 -9.89 16.54 -4.37
N VAL A 43 -9.13 15.45 -4.39
CA VAL A 43 -7.84 15.34 -3.69
C VAL A 43 -6.85 16.36 -4.27
N ALA A 44 -6.64 16.33 -5.58
CA ALA A 44 -5.71 17.24 -6.28
C ALA A 44 -6.08 18.72 -6.09
N ARG A 45 -7.37 19.08 -6.15
CA ARG A 45 -7.80 20.47 -5.87
C ARG A 45 -7.48 20.90 -4.44
N ARG A 46 -7.54 19.98 -3.47
CA ARG A 46 -7.29 20.29 -2.06
C ARG A 46 -5.80 20.41 -1.75
N TYR A 47 -4.97 19.60 -2.40
CA TYR A 47 -3.56 19.46 -2.07
C TYR A 47 -2.60 19.92 -3.17
N GLY A 48 -3.10 20.48 -4.28
CA GLY A 48 -2.29 20.83 -5.45
C GLY A 48 -1.20 21.89 -5.23
N ASP A 49 -1.29 22.63 -4.14
CA ASP A 49 -0.29 23.61 -3.70
C ASP A 49 0.40 23.21 -2.37
N GLU A 50 0.22 21.97 -1.88
CA GLU A 50 0.77 21.49 -0.61
C GLU A 50 2.15 20.84 -0.82
N PRO A 51 3.28 21.52 -0.50
CA PRO A 51 4.62 21.02 -0.82
C PRO A 51 5.05 19.78 -0.03
N THR A 52 4.33 19.40 1.04
CA THR A 52 4.60 18.17 1.78
C THR A 52 4.06 16.91 1.08
N VAL A 53 3.16 17.09 0.12
CA VAL A 53 2.69 16.05 -0.79
C VAL A 53 3.69 15.95 -1.94
N LEU A 54 4.22 14.75 -2.14
CA LEU A 54 5.15 14.45 -3.23
C LEU A 54 4.38 14.13 -4.53
N GLY A 55 3.26 13.43 -4.39
CA GLY A 55 2.51 12.96 -5.54
C GLY A 55 1.33 12.06 -5.21
N TYR A 56 0.76 11.52 -6.28
CA TYR A 56 -0.44 10.69 -6.29
C TYR A 56 -0.13 9.35 -6.94
N ASP A 57 -0.23 8.26 -6.19
CA ASP A 57 -0.23 6.91 -6.71
C ASP A 57 -1.63 6.55 -7.19
N LEU A 58 -1.79 6.52 -8.51
CA LEU A 58 -3.11 6.62 -9.13
C LEU A 58 -3.99 5.40 -8.86
N LEU A 59 -3.38 4.22 -8.70
CA LEU A 59 -4.00 2.95 -8.35
C LEU A 59 -2.97 2.02 -7.71
N ASN A 60 -3.30 1.46 -6.55
CA ASN A 60 -2.54 0.38 -5.92
C ASN A 60 -2.80 -0.97 -6.60
N GLU A 61 -1.72 -1.69 -6.90
CA GLU A 61 -1.71 -3.07 -7.36
C GLU A 61 -2.71 -3.43 -8.50
N PRO A 62 -2.81 -2.67 -9.60
CA PRO A 62 -3.74 -2.95 -10.70
C PRO A 62 -3.66 -4.38 -11.24
N ILE A 63 -4.83 -4.99 -11.50
CA ILE A 63 -5.03 -6.25 -12.25
C ILE A 63 -4.19 -7.41 -11.71
N PRO A 64 -4.72 -8.40 -10.98
CA PRO A 64 -3.92 -9.51 -10.44
C PRO A 64 -3.32 -10.41 -11.54
N HIS A 65 -2.43 -11.33 -11.16
CA HIS A 65 -1.78 -12.30 -12.06
C HIS A 65 -2.70 -13.41 -12.60
N TYR A 66 -4.00 -13.35 -12.31
CA TYR A 66 -4.93 -14.37 -12.75
C TYR A 66 -5.11 -14.33 -14.29
N PRO A 67 -4.90 -15.45 -15.02
CA PRO A 67 -4.92 -15.46 -16.48
C PRO A 67 -6.20 -14.89 -17.11
N GLN A 68 -7.35 -15.09 -16.47
CA GLN A 68 -8.65 -14.60 -16.94
C GLN A 68 -8.79 -13.07 -16.87
N LEU A 69 -7.96 -12.39 -16.08
CA LEU A 69 -7.95 -10.93 -15.96
C LEU A 69 -6.88 -10.27 -16.82
N LYS A 70 -5.94 -11.04 -17.40
CA LYS A 70 -4.93 -10.53 -18.35
C LYS A 70 -5.53 -9.73 -19.53
N PRO A 71 -6.73 -10.04 -20.08
CA PRO A 71 -7.36 -9.21 -21.11
C PRO A 71 -7.66 -7.77 -20.66
N LEU A 72 -7.58 -7.44 -19.36
CA LEU A 72 -7.75 -6.10 -18.84
C LEU A 72 -6.48 -5.23 -18.99
N ASN A 73 -5.30 -5.83 -19.19
CA ASN A 73 -4.02 -5.10 -19.26
C ASN A 73 -4.03 -3.93 -20.27
N PRO A 74 -4.58 -4.07 -21.50
CA PRO A 74 -4.62 -2.96 -22.46
C PRO A 74 -5.45 -1.75 -22.03
N PHE A 75 -6.27 -1.87 -20.98
CA PHE A 75 -7.13 -0.79 -20.48
C PHE A 75 -6.48 0.04 -19.37
N LEU A 76 -5.36 -0.41 -18.79
CA LEU A 76 -4.72 0.27 -17.66
C LEU A 76 -4.13 1.63 -18.04
N GLU A 77 -3.24 1.68 -19.03
CA GLU A 77 -2.61 2.95 -19.43
C GLU A 77 -3.64 3.98 -19.99
N PRO A 78 -4.65 3.58 -20.81
CA PRO A 78 -5.74 4.49 -21.17
C PRO A 78 -6.49 5.08 -19.98
N LEU A 79 -6.72 4.29 -18.92
CA LEU A 79 -7.35 4.78 -17.70
C LEU A 79 -6.44 5.80 -17.00
N TYR A 80 -5.14 5.53 -16.87
CA TYR A 80 -4.20 6.49 -16.29
C TYR A 80 -4.12 7.80 -17.08
N LYS A 81 -4.13 7.74 -18.42
CA LYS A 81 -4.20 8.94 -19.27
C LYS A 81 -5.44 9.77 -18.97
N LYS A 82 -6.61 9.12 -18.84
CA LYS A 82 -7.87 9.78 -18.48
C LYS A 82 -7.79 10.46 -17.11
N VAL A 83 -7.32 9.74 -16.09
CA VAL A 83 -7.21 10.26 -14.71
C VAL A 83 -6.19 11.40 -14.63
N SER A 84 -5.01 11.23 -15.23
CA SER A 84 -3.96 12.27 -15.32
C SER A 84 -4.50 13.54 -15.95
N ALA A 85 -5.15 13.46 -17.12
CA ALA A 85 -5.70 14.64 -17.80
C ALA A 85 -6.68 15.43 -16.92
N GLU A 86 -7.42 14.75 -16.05
CA GLU A 86 -8.41 15.38 -15.15
C GLU A 86 -7.76 15.96 -13.89
N ILE A 87 -6.72 15.32 -13.36
CA ILE A 87 -5.88 15.89 -12.29
C ILE A 87 -5.18 17.15 -12.80
N ARG A 88 -4.59 17.11 -14.00
CA ARG A 88 -3.83 18.23 -14.59
C ARG A 88 -4.67 19.50 -14.85
N LYS A 89 -6.00 19.39 -14.87
CA LYS A 89 -6.89 20.57 -14.90
C LYS A 89 -6.87 21.38 -13.61
N VAL A 90 -6.45 20.80 -12.50
CA VAL A 90 -6.45 21.43 -11.16
C VAL A 90 -5.10 21.38 -10.45
N ASP A 91 -4.16 20.54 -10.90
CA ASP A 91 -2.84 20.39 -10.32
C ASP A 91 -1.81 19.95 -11.38
N ALA A 92 -0.91 20.86 -11.73
CA ALA A 92 0.13 20.64 -12.73
C ALA A 92 1.49 20.21 -12.13
N HIS A 93 1.65 20.19 -10.81
CA HIS A 93 2.97 20.15 -10.16
C HIS A 93 3.30 18.82 -9.50
N HIS A 94 2.32 18.11 -8.96
CA HIS A 94 2.56 16.86 -8.25
C HIS A 94 2.91 15.70 -9.20
N ILE A 95 3.81 14.82 -8.76
CA ILE A 95 4.19 13.61 -9.50
C ILE A 95 2.99 12.66 -9.53
N LEU A 96 2.72 12.04 -10.69
CA LEU A 96 1.78 10.90 -10.76
C LEU A 96 2.59 9.60 -10.75
N PHE A 97 2.38 8.77 -9.74
CA PHE A 97 2.92 7.42 -9.69
C PHE A 97 1.99 6.47 -10.43
N LEU A 98 2.56 5.69 -11.36
CA LEU A 98 1.84 4.77 -12.24
C LEU A 98 2.24 3.34 -11.91
N GLY A 99 1.32 2.62 -11.25
CA GLY A 99 1.47 1.23 -10.88
C GLY A 99 1.27 0.27 -12.05
N GLY A 100 2.18 -0.69 -12.21
CA GLY A 100 2.11 -1.71 -13.25
C GLY A 100 0.93 -2.67 -13.08
N ALA A 101 0.58 -3.42 -14.13
CA ALA A 101 -0.38 -4.51 -13.96
C ALA A 101 0.23 -5.64 -13.12
N GLN A 102 -0.56 -6.65 -12.78
CA GLN A 102 -0.12 -7.82 -12.04
C GLN A 102 0.40 -7.44 -10.65
N TRP A 103 -0.40 -6.68 -9.90
CA TRP A 103 -0.03 -6.18 -8.57
C TRP A 103 1.29 -5.41 -8.60
N ASP A 104 1.35 -4.39 -9.46
CA ASP A 104 2.52 -3.54 -9.63
C ASP A 104 3.81 -4.26 -10.05
N SER A 105 3.69 -5.46 -10.65
CA SER A 105 4.87 -6.22 -11.07
C SER A 105 5.18 -6.12 -12.57
N ASN A 106 4.20 -5.77 -13.42
CA ASN A 106 4.33 -5.85 -14.87
C ASN A 106 4.31 -4.47 -15.55
N PHE A 107 5.48 -4.00 -15.98
CA PHE A 107 5.63 -2.72 -16.72
C PHE A 107 5.43 -2.85 -18.23
N SER A 108 5.32 -4.06 -18.79
CA SER A 108 5.12 -4.25 -20.23
C SER A 108 3.78 -3.72 -20.75
N VAL A 109 2.87 -3.35 -19.84
CA VAL A 109 1.60 -2.70 -20.16
C VAL A 109 1.73 -1.23 -20.52
N PHE A 110 2.89 -0.62 -20.22
CA PHE A 110 3.15 0.78 -20.50
C PHE A 110 3.83 0.98 -21.85
N GLY A 111 3.47 2.08 -22.51
CA GLY A 111 4.19 2.62 -23.66
C GLY A 111 5.07 3.80 -23.25
N LYS A 112 5.32 4.70 -24.21
CA LYS A 112 6.02 5.95 -23.95
C LYS A 112 5.27 6.79 -22.90
N PRO A 113 5.96 7.42 -21.94
CA PRO A 113 5.36 8.31 -20.95
C PRO A 113 4.44 9.35 -21.61
N PHE A 114 3.23 9.48 -21.07
CA PHE A 114 2.18 10.35 -21.63
C PHE A 114 2.05 11.70 -20.90
N ASP A 115 2.73 11.86 -19.78
CA ASP A 115 2.79 13.07 -18.95
C ASP A 115 4.26 13.30 -18.57
N SER A 116 4.67 14.56 -18.52
CA SER A 116 6.07 14.95 -18.30
C SER A 116 6.51 14.84 -16.84
N ASN A 117 5.58 14.63 -15.90
CA ASN A 117 5.84 14.60 -14.47
C ASN A 117 5.21 13.34 -13.83
N VAL A 118 5.75 12.20 -14.24
CA VAL A 118 5.35 10.86 -13.78
C VAL A 118 6.53 10.08 -13.23
N ALA A 119 6.25 9.14 -12.33
CA ALA A 119 7.15 8.09 -11.91
C ALA A 119 6.41 6.74 -12.02
N TYR A 120 7.13 5.66 -12.20
CA TYR A 120 6.53 4.32 -12.29
C TYR A 120 6.80 3.55 -11.00
N THR A 121 5.76 2.99 -10.39
CA THR A 121 5.85 2.30 -9.11
C THR A 121 5.73 0.79 -9.29
N PHE A 122 6.55 0.04 -8.56
CA PHE A 122 6.51 -1.43 -8.56
C PHE A 122 6.59 -2.01 -7.16
N HIS A 123 6.00 -3.19 -6.96
CA HIS A 123 6.02 -3.92 -5.69
C HIS A 123 6.82 -5.22 -5.79
N LYS A 124 7.52 -5.60 -4.71
CA LYS A 124 8.23 -6.88 -4.62
C LYS A 124 8.13 -7.48 -3.23
N TYR A 125 7.61 -8.70 -3.16
CA TYR A 125 7.56 -9.51 -1.95
C TYR A 125 8.10 -10.91 -2.22
N TRP A 126 8.69 -11.53 -1.17
CA TRP A 126 9.14 -12.94 -1.17
C TRP A 126 10.00 -13.35 -2.37
N THR A 127 10.93 -12.48 -2.75
CA THR A 127 11.82 -12.67 -3.90
C THR A 127 13.30 -12.61 -3.46
N ALA A 128 14.24 -12.77 -4.38
CA ALA A 128 15.65 -12.54 -4.09
C ALA A 128 15.89 -11.04 -3.79
N PRO A 129 16.65 -10.68 -2.74
CA PRO A 129 16.89 -9.29 -2.36
C PRO A 129 18.06 -8.67 -3.15
N ASP A 130 18.12 -8.90 -4.46
CA ASP A 130 19.23 -8.48 -5.32
C ASP A 130 18.77 -7.84 -6.65
N GLU A 131 19.73 -7.41 -7.47
CA GLU A 131 19.45 -6.68 -8.71
C GLU A 131 18.71 -7.51 -9.77
N SER A 132 18.76 -8.85 -9.70
CA SER A 132 18.13 -9.71 -10.71
C SER A 132 16.62 -9.49 -10.80
N VAL A 133 15.97 -9.18 -9.66
CA VAL A 133 14.53 -8.94 -9.59
C VAL A 133 14.15 -7.51 -9.93
N LEU A 134 15.14 -6.62 -10.09
CA LEU A 134 14.98 -5.20 -10.41
C LEU A 134 15.23 -4.89 -11.88
N ARG A 135 15.89 -5.81 -12.60
CA ARG A 135 16.42 -5.55 -13.95
C ARG A 135 15.35 -5.08 -14.93
N GLU A 136 14.17 -5.66 -14.92
CA GLU A 136 13.06 -5.27 -15.81
C GLU A 136 12.65 -3.80 -15.63
N TYR A 137 12.62 -3.29 -14.40
CA TYR A 137 12.25 -1.90 -14.11
C TYR A 137 13.40 -0.94 -14.41
N ILE A 138 14.64 -1.38 -14.19
CA ILE A 138 15.84 -0.60 -14.55
C ILE A 138 15.93 -0.45 -16.06
N ASP A 139 15.70 -1.53 -16.82
CA ASP A 139 15.62 -1.51 -18.29
C ASP A 139 14.53 -0.53 -18.76
N PHE A 140 13.36 -0.55 -18.12
CA PHE A 140 12.26 0.37 -18.44
C PHE A 140 12.65 1.84 -18.19
N ARG A 141 13.25 2.14 -17.03
CA ARG A 141 13.79 3.47 -16.70
C ARG A 141 14.78 3.93 -17.75
N GLU A 142 15.75 3.09 -18.11
CA GLU A 142 16.81 3.44 -19.06
C GLU A 142 16.27 3.64 -20.47
N HIS A 143 15.28 2.84 -20.87
CA HIS A 143 14.67 2.94 -22.19
C HIS A 143 13.82 4.22 -22.37
N PHE A 144 13.03 4.59 -21.35
CA PHE A 144 12.12 5.72 -21.42
C PHE A 144 12.61 7.00 -20.75
N ASP A 145 13.75 6.95 -20.06
CA ASP A 145 14.33 8.04 -19.25
C ASP A 145 13.33 8.59 -18.20
N VAL A 146 12.86 7.69 -17.34
CA VAL A 146 11.84 8.00 -16.32
C VAL A 146 12.17 7.48 -14.91
N PRO A 147 11.76 8.19 -13.84
CA PRO A 147 11.94 7.69 -12.48
C PRO A 147 11.15 6.41 -12.22
N ILE A 148 11.74 5.51 -11.43
CA ILE A 148 11.08 4.33 -10.87
C ILE A 148 11.15 4.39 -9.34
N TRP A 149 10.11 3.86 -8.70
CA TRP A 149 9.93 3.86 -7.25
C TRP A 149 9.46 2.47 -6.80
N MET A 150 10.04 1.97 -5.72
CA MET A 150 9.57 0.75 -5.09
C MET A 150 8.48 1.13 -4.09
N GLY A 151 7.21 0.92 -4.46
CA GLY A 151 6.02 1.31 -3.71
C GLY A 151 5.84 0.52 -2.42
N GLU A 152 6.06 -0.79 -2.53
CA GLU A 152 5.91 -1.71 -1.43
C GLU A 152 6.85 -2.92 -1.51
N SER A 153 7.45 -3.22 -0.37
CA SER A 153 8.17 -4.45 -0.10
C SER A 153 8.20 -4.68 1.40
N GLY A 154 8.57 -5.88 1.85
CA GLY A 154 8.66 -6.16 3.28
C GLY A 154 8.29 -7.59 3.62
N GLU A 155 7.66 -7.76 4.79
CA GLU A 155 7.19 -9.05 5.31
C GLU A 155 8.25 -10.15 5.28
N ASN A 156 9.50 -9.77 5.61
CA ASN A 156 10.66 -10.65 5.56
C ASN A 156 11.56 -10.43 6.79
N THR A 157 12.67 -11.17 6.83
CA THR A 157 13.70 -11.06 7.88
C THR A 157 14.48 -9.74 7.76
N ASP A 158 15.02 -9.26 8.88
CA ASP A 158 15.85 -8.04 8.91
C ASP A 158 17.05 -8.11 7.95
N GLN A 159 17.67 -9.30 7.82
CA GLN A 159 18.76 -9.52 6.86
C GLN A 159 18.30 -9.32 5.42
N TRP A 160 17.14 -9.86 5.06
CA TRP A 160 16.58 -9.71 3.72
C TRP A 160 16.27 -8.24 3.42
N ILE A 161 15.67 -7.53 4.37
CA ILE A 161 15.35 -6.09 4.24
C ILE A 161 16.64 -5.29 4.00
N ALA A 162 17.69 -5.53 4.80
CA ALA A 162 18.96 -4.82 4.67
C ALA A 162 19.62 -5.06 3.30
N GLN A 163 19.59 -6.30 2.80
CA GLN A 163 20.12 -6.62 1.48
C GLN A 163 19.31 -5.94 0.37
N PHE A 164 17.99 -5.94 0.47
CA PHE A 164 17.15 -5.36 -0.58
C PHE A 164 17.23 -3.82 -0.60
N VAL A 165 17.31 -3.16 0.56
CA VAL A 165 17.61 -1.72 0.66
C VAL A 165 18.92 -1.40 -0.06
N GLN A 166 19.99 -2.17 0.19
CA GLN A 166 21.26 -1.97 -0.51
C GLN A 166 21.15 -2.15 -2.02
N ALA A 167 20.39 -3.15 -2.49
CA ALA A 167 20.16 -3.38 -3.92
C ALA A 167 19.40 -2.21 -4.57
N LEU A 168 18.36 -1.70 -3.91
CA LEU A 168 17.57 -0.55 -4.36
C LEU A 168 18.42 0.73 -4.41
N GLU A 169 19.14 1.05 -3.33
CA GLU A 169 19.98 2.26 -3.24
C GLU A 169 21.15 2.23 -4.22
N LYS A 170 21.82 1.08 -4.38
CA LYS A 170 22.87 0.89 -5.40
C LYS A 170 22.36 1.24 -6.81
N ASN A 171 21.08 0.98 -7.08
CA ASN A 171 20.45 1.23 -8.36
C ASN A 171 19.72 2.58 -8.44
N ASN A 172 19.86 3.47 -7.44
CA ASN A 172 19.17 4.75 -7.34
C ASN A 172 17.64 4.62 -7.41
N ILE A 173 17.08 3.65 -6.68
CA ILE A 173 15.63 3.41 -6.59
C ILE A 173 15.17 3.81 -5.19
N GLY A 174 14.29 4.81 -5.12
CA GLY A 174 13.62 5.19 -3.87
C GLY A 174 12.61 4.11 -3.44
N TRP A 175 12.32 4.03 -2.15
CA TRP A 175 11.55 2.93 -1.58
C TRP A 175 10.62 3.33 -0.43
N ALA A 176 9.51 2.61 -0.29
CA ALA A 176 8.67 2.57 0.91
C ALA A 176 8.39 1.12 1.33
N PHE A 177 8.88 0.72 2.51
CA PHE A 177 8.63 -0.62 3.05
C PHE A 177 7.30 -0.70 3.79
N TRP A 178 6.56 -1.77 3.53
CA TRP A 178 5.31 -2.12 4.19
C TRP A 178 5.54 -3.01 5.43
N PRO A 179 4.85 -2.73 6.56
CA PRO A 179 4.23 -1.49 6.94
C PRO A 179 5.06 -0.73 8.00
N TYR A 180 4.69 0.53 8.25
CA TYR A 180 5.24 1.27 9.39
C TYR A 180 4.88 0.61 10.73
N LYS A 181 3.63 0.16 10.89
CA LYS A 181 3.11 -0.34 12.18
C LYS A 181 2.28 -1.60 11.98
N LYS A 182 2.56 -2.64 12.78
CA LYS A 182 1.83 -3.93 12.75
C LYS A 182 1.63 -4.46 14.17
N MET A 183 0.62 -5.28 14.40
CA MET A 183 0.42 -5.89 15.72
C MET A 183 1.29 -7.14 15.89
N GLU A 184 2.09 -7.18 16.96
CA GLU A 184 2.97 -8.31 17.35
C GLU A 184 3.89 -8.88 16.26
N LYS A 185 4.29 -8.08 15.27
CA LYS A 185 5.22 -8.54 14.21
C LYS A 185 6.51 -7.74 14.21
N SER A 186 7.63 -8.45 14.08
CA SER A 186 8.94 -7.83 13.88
C SER A 186 9.12 -7.26 12.46
N SER A 187 8.31 -7.69 11.48
CA SER A 187 8.37 -7.28 10.07
C SER A 187 7.75 -5.90 9.79
N ALA A 188 7.94 -4.94 10.69
CA ALA A 188 7.43 -3.56 10.58
C ALA A 188 8.34 -2.63 11.41
N VAL A 189 8.24 -1.31 11.23
CA VAL A 189 9.04 -0.36 12.03
C VAL A 189 8.68 -0.40 13.52
N VAL A 190 7.38 -0.41 13.84
CA VAL A 190 6.89 -0.55 15.22
C VAL A 190 5.81 -1.62 15.35
N SER A 191 5.77 -2.25 16.52
CA SER A 191 4.79 -3.24 16.91
C SER A 191 3.77 -2.70 17.90
N ILE A 192 2.48 -2.87 17.60
CA ILE A 192 1.40 -2.69 18.58
C ILE A 192 1.43 -3.89 19.54
N ILE A 193 1.40 -3.61 20.85
CA ILE A 193 1.19 -4.61 21.89
C ILE A 193 -0.32 -4.81 22.03
N PRO A 194 -0.86 -6.02 21.82
CA PRO A 194 -2.29 -6.21 21.82
C PRO A 194 -2.87 -6.07 23.23
N PRO A 195 -4.12 -5.60 23.34
CA PRO A 195 -4.90 -5.66 24.58
C PRO A 195 -4.96 -7.06 25.20
N ALA A 196 -5.07 -7.12 26.52
CA ALA A 196 -5.34 -8.37 27.24
C ALA A 196 -6.76 -8.84 26.86
N ASP A 197 -6.85 -9.86 26.00
CA ASP A 197 -8.04 -10.44 25.35
C ASP A 197 -8.22 -10.18 23.85
N TRP A 198 -7.25 -9.55 23.17
CA TRP A 198 -7.31 -9.41 21.71
C TRP A 198 -7.51 -10.75 20.98
N GLY A 199 -6.94 -11.84 21.51
CA GLY A 199 -7.13 -13.19 20.99
C GLY A 199 -8.60 -13.60 20.84
N LYS A 200 -9.47 -13.21 21.78
CA LYS A 200 -10.92 -13.50 21.71
C LYS A 200 -11.58 -12.82 20.52
N ILE A 201 -11.15 -11.60 20.20
CA ILE A 201 -11.61 -10.86 19.02
C ILE A 201 -11.16 -11.57 17.75
N VAL A 202 -9.88 -11.96 17.68
CA VAL A 202 -9.30 -12.67 16.54
C VAL A 202 -10.00 -14.01 16.30
N GLU A 203 -10.26 -14.78 17.34
CA GLU A 203 -10.99 -16.05 17.25
C GLU A 203 -12.43 -15.83 16.76
N PHE A 204 -13.13 -14.83 17.28
CA PHE A 204 -14.49 -14.51 16.87
C PHE A 204 -14.58 -14.10 15.39
N VAL A 205 -13.67 -13.27 14.89
CA VAL A 205 -13.74 -12.79 13.48
C VAL A 205 -13.39 -13.87 12.45
N LYS A 206 -12.68 -14.94 12.86
CA LYS A 206 -12.37 -16.09 12.01
C LYS A 206 -13.56 -17.04 11.81
N LEU A 207 -14.62 -16.89 12.60
CA LEU A 207 -15.81 -17.73 12.48
C LEU A 207 -16.50 -17.52 11.12
N GLN A 208 -17.01 -18.61 10.57
CA GLN A 208 -17.74 -18.63 9.30
C GLN A 208 -18.95 -17.69 9.36
N ARG A 209 -19.13 -16.84 8.34
CA ARG A 209 -20.10 -15.73 8.33
C ARG A 209 -21.42 -16.00 7.59
N ASP A 210 -21.67 -17.24 7.17
CA ASP A 210 -22.94 -17.61 6.54
C ASP A 210 -24.12 -17.68 7.53
N ILE A 211 -25.31 -17.90 6.99
CA ILE A 211 -26.56 -17.99 7.75
C ILE A 211 -26.60 -19.24 8.64
N ALA A 212 -25.97 -20.35 8.22
CA ALA A 212 -26.00 -21.61 8.96
C ALA A 212 -25.28 -21.51 10.32
N HIS A 213 -24.24 -20.68 10.41
CA HIS A 213 -23.41 -20.57 11.61
C HIS A 213 -23.75 -19.38 12.52
N VAL A 214 -24.91 -18.73 12.34
CA VAL A 214 -25.32 -17.57 13.15
C VAL A 214 -25.34 -17.90 14.64
N GLN A 215 -25.90 -19.07 15.01
CA GLN A 215 -26.02 -19.47 16.42
C GLN A 215 -24.66 -19.71 17.07
N ASP A 216 -23.70 -20.29 16.34
CA ASP A 216 -22.35 -20.52 16.83
C ASP A 216 -21.60 -19.20 17.04
N ARG A 217 -21.77 -18.25 16.12
CA ARG A 217 -21.23 -16.89 16.29
C ARG A 217 -21.84 -16.19 17.50
N LEU A 218 -23.16 -16.26 17.68
CA LEU A 218 -23.80 -15.62 18.85
C LEU A 218 -23.29 -16.19 20.17
N LYS A 219 -23.05 -17.51 20.24
CA LYS A 219 -22.47 -18.17 21.44
C LYS A 219 -21.01 -17.80 21.68
N ALA A 220 -20.21 -17.70 20.61
CA ALA A 220 -18.78 -17.41 20.69
C ALA A 220 -18.45 -15.92 20.78
N ARG A 221 -19.43 -15.03 20.58
CA ARG A 221 -19.23 -13.58 20.65
C ARG A 221 -18.82 -13.19 22.08
N PRO A 222 -17.68 -12.48 22.27
CA PRO A 222 -17.35 -11.91 23.56
C PRO A 222 -18.48 -10.99 24.08
N ASP A 223 -18.65 -10.95 25.39
CA ASP A 223 -19.62 -10.07 26.02
C ASP A 223 -19.29 -8.59 25.72
N GLN A 224 -20.30 -7.72 25.84
CA GLN A 224 -20.14 -6.32 25.44
C GLN A 224 -19.13 -5.55 26.28
N GLU A 225 -18.96 -5.90 27.56
CA GLU A 225 -17.99 -5.26 28.45
C GLU A 225 -16.56 -5.58 28.00
N THR A 226 -16.29 -6.86 27.70
CA THR A 226 -15.02 -7.30 27.11
C THR A 226 -14.74 -6.58 25.80
N LEU A 227 -15.71 -6.48 24.89
CA LEU A 227 -15.52 -5.78 23.61
C LEU A 227 -15.16 -4.31 23.81
N ASN A 228 -15.93 -3.59 24.64
CA ASN A 228 -15.70 -2.17 24.90
C ASN A 228 -14.31 -1.92 25.50
N ARG A 229 -13.93 -2.74 26.49
CA ARG A 229 -12.61 -2.64 27.13
C ARG A 229 -11.48 -2.94 26.13
N VAL A 230 -11.56 -4.04 25.39
CA VAL A 230 -10.50 -4.43 24.43
C VAL A 230 -10.30 -3.36 23.36
N PHE A 231 -11.37 -2.78 22.81
CA PHE A 231 -11.24 -1.71 21.82
C PHE A 231 -10.77 -0.39 22.44
N ALA A 232 -11.16 -0.05 23.67
CA ALA A 232 -10.60 1.10 24.37
C ALA A 232 -9.09 0.94 24.65
N GLU A 233 -8.67 -0.23 25.11
CA GLU A 233 -7.25 -0.57 25.26
C GLU A 233 -6.51 -0.53 23.92
N LEU A 234 -7.13 -1.00 22.82
CA LEU A 234 -6.53 -0.92 21.48
C LEU A 234 -6.23 0.53 21.08
N LEU A 235 -7.14 1.46 21.37
CA LEU A 235 -6.93 2.89 21.09
C LEU A 235 -5.74 3.48 21.84
N GLU A 236 -5.41 2.95 23.03
CA GLU A 236 -4.20 3.29 23.76
C GLU A 236 -2.97 2.58 23.18
N SER A 237 -3.07 1.28 22.91
CA SER A 237 -1.96 0.46 22.37
C SER A 237 -1.48 0.94 21.00
N VAL A 238 -2.37 1.45 20.14
CA VAL A 238 -1.99 1.92 18.79
C VAL A 238 -1.22 3.24 18.81
N ARG A 239 -1.21 3.98 19.93
CA ARG A 239 -0.44 5.22 20.06
C ARG A 239 1.05 4.91 19.96
N LEU A 240 1.79 5.73 19.22
CA LEU A 240 3.19 5.44 18.90
C LEU A 240 4.06 5.25 20.15
N GLN A 241 3.84 6.05 21.19
CA GLN A 241 4.57 5.95 22.46
C GLN A 241 4.35 4.64 23.22
N ASN A 242 3.27 3.91 22.92
CA ASN A 242 2.93 2.62 23.54
C ASN A 242 3.33 1.43 22.64
N CYS A 243 3.85 1.70 21.44
CA CYS A 243 4.33 0.67 20.53
C CYS A 243 5.79 0.29 20.86
N ARG A 244 6.13 -0.98 20.62
CA ARG A 244 7.52 -1.46 20.68
C ARG A 244 8.22 -1.17 19.36
N VAL A 245 9.40 -0.56 19.39
CA VAL A 245 10.24 -0.41 18.19
C VAL A 245 10.90 -1.73 17.85
N ASN A 246 10.89 -2.10 16.57
CA ASN A 246 11.60 -3.29 16.10
C ASN A 246 13.02 -2.88 15.66
N ASP A 247 13.98 -2.88 16.60
CA ASP A 247 15.34 -2.37 16.37
C ASP A 247 16.06 -3.02 15.19
N GLY A 248 15.85 -4.32 14.97
CA GLY A 248 16.43 -5.04 13.84
C GLY A 248 15.93 -4.53 12.50
N TYR A 249 14.61 -4.39 12.36
CA TYR A 249 13.96 -3.83 11.18
C TYR A 249 14.35 -2.36 10.95
N TRP A 250 14.37 -1.54 12.01
CA TRP A 250 14.81 -0.14 11.96
C TRP A 250 16.24 -0.01 11.41
N LYS A 251 17.17 -0.83 11.91
CA LYS A 251 18.56 -0.88 11.42
C LYS A 251 18.65 -1.41 10.00
N ALA A 252 17.83 -2.39 9.64
CA ALA A 252 17.81 -2.95 8.29
C ALA A 252 17.38 -1.92 7.24
N LEU A 253 16.52 -0.97 7.59
CA LEU A 253 16.17 0.19 6.76
C LEU A 253 17.26 1.27 6.69
N GLY A 254 18.44 1.05 7.27
CA GLY A 254 19.53 2.03 7.28
C GLY A 254 19.29 3.23 8.21
N MET A 255 18.26 3.19 9.05
CA MET A 255 17.91 4.30 9.92
C MET A 255 18.89 4.40 11.10
N LYS A 256 19.34 5.63 11.39
CA LYS A 256 20.17 5.91 12.56
C LYS A 256 19.34 5.74 13.82
N THR A 257 19.91 5.11 14.84
CA THR A 257 19.30 5.05 16.17
C THR A 257 19.47 6.40 16.85
N GLU A 258 18.60 7.37 16.58
CA GLU A 258 18.33 8.37 17.60
C GLU A 258 17.39 7.73 18.64
N PRO A 259 17.65 7.88 19.95
CA PRO A 259 16.72 7.39 20.94
C PRO A 259 15.42 8.18 20.74
N LEU A 260 14.36 7.51 20.29
CA LEU A 260 12.99 8.00 20.44
C LEU A 260 12.91 8.57 21.84
N ARG A 261 12.77 9.91 21.94
CA ARG A 261 12.85 10.63 23.21
C ARG A 261 12.00 9.89 24.22
N LYS A 262 12.63 9.29 25.23
CA LYS A 262 11.92 8.82 26.42
C LYS A 262 11.13 10.03 26.91
N GLN A 263 9.81 9.96 26.85
CA GLN A 263 8.99 10.95 27.54
C GLN A 263 9.41 10.92 29.01
N PRO A 264 9.56 12.09 29.67
CA PRO A 264 9.90 12.13 31.08
C PRO A 264 8.85 11.34 31.86
N ALA A 265 9.30 10.46 32.74
CA ALA A 265 8.41 9.79 33.69
C ALA A 265 7.56 10.88 34.37
N THR A 266 6.24 10.77 34.24
CA THR A 266 5.30 11.60 34.99
C THR A 266 5.64 11.49 36.47
N LYS A 267 6.01 12.62 37.08
CA LYS A 267 6.09 12.78 38.53
C LYS A 267 4.68 12.89 39.11
#